data_AF-A0A0P9GHK5-F1
#
_entry.id   AF-A0A0P9GHK5-F1
#
_cell.length_a   1.000
_cell.length_b   1.000
_cell.length_c   1.000
_cell.angle_alpha   90.00
_cell.angle_beta   90.00
_cell.angle_gamma   90.00
#
_symmetry.space_group_name_H-M   'P 1'
#
loop_
_entity.id
_entity.type
_entity.pdbx_description
1 polymer ?
#
loop_
_entity_poly.entity_id
_entity_poly.type
_entity_poly.pdbx_seq_one_letter_code
_entity_poly.pdbx_strand_id
1 'polypeptide(L)'
;MTTNVSNDSFIDSVKWKTPTGVPEQNDNDQLKQEDFFALLTQQLSYQDPTKPADNDQMIAQMTSFSMADGISQLNANFESFASTMTSNSALQASTLVGKDALVPSTVLELRDGKTSTGSVALDTSAHDVTVKIKNAAGEVVRTLDIGSKTAGAAKFEWDGKDESGNPLPPGNYAMTAEGRVADGEYMSFPTGAFLNISSVSLKGTHGLVLNTGAGSINLSDVVEIAQG
;
A
#
# COMPACT_ATOMS: atom_id res chain seq x y z
N MET A 1 -7.89 -2.64 -85.95
CA MET A 1 -6.83 -1.80 -85.34
C MET A 1 -6.99 -1.95 -83.84
N THR A 2 -6.06 -2.42 -83.01
CA THR A 2 -4.64 -2.76 -83.14
C THR A 2 -4.32 -3.76 -82.01
N THR A 3 -3.43 -4.68 -82.30
CA THR A 3 -2.88 -5.77 -81.49
C THR A 3 -2.24 -5.31 -80.19
N ASN A 4 -2.51 -5.98 -79.06
CA ASN A 4 -1.66 -5.89 -77.88
C ASN A 4 -0.69 -7.08 -77.87
N VAL A 5 0.60 -6.78 -78.02
CA VAL A 5 1.69 -7.74 -78.21
C VAL A 5 2.21 -8.17 -76.83
N SER A 6 2.32 -9.48 -76.62
CA SER A 6 3.09 -10.06 -75.51
C SER A 6 4.59 -10.01 -75.84
N ASN A 7 5.40 -9.39 -74.99
CA ASN A 7 6.74 -9.87 -74.62
C ASN A 7 7.40 -8.92 -73.61
N ASP A 8 7.83 -9.47 -72.47
CA ASP A 8 9.21 -9.39 -71.98
C ASP A 8 9.31 -9.98 -70.57
N SER A 9 9.13 -11.30 -70.46
CA SER A 9 9.39 -12.08 -69.24
C SER A 9 10.87 -12.45 -69.07
N PHE A 10 11.78 -11.75 -69.75
CA PHE A 10 13.21 -12.08 -69.75
C PHE A 10 14.10 -10.98 -69.15
N ILE A 11 13.57 -9.76 -68.96
CA ILE A 11 14.34 -8.61 -68.43
C ILE A 11 14.23 -8.52 -66.90
N ASP A 12 13.23 -9.16 -66.29
CA ASP A 12 13.03 -9.12 -64.83
C ASP A 12 13.85 -10.16 -64.06
N SER A 13 14.46 -11.14 -64.74
CA SER A 13 15.32 -12.16 -64.13
C SER A 13 16.79 -11.75 -63.98
N VAL A 14 17.16 -10.55 -64.47
CA VAL A 14 18.55 -10.05 -64.48
C VAL A 14 18.76 -8.87 -63.51
N LYS A 15 17.74 -8.49 -62.73
CA LYS A 15 17.92 -7.52 -61.65
C LYS A 15 18.54 -8.21 -60.44
N TRP A 16 19.79 -7.86 -60.14
CA TRP A 16 20.48 -8.18 -58.89
C TRP A 16 19.54 -8.02 -57.69
N LYS A 17 19.26 -9.11 -56.98
CA LYS A 17 18.65 -9.06 -55.65
C LYS A 17 19.67 -8.48 -54.68
N THR A 18 19.46 -7.23 -54.29
CA THR A 18 20.11 -6.65 -53.11
C THR A 18 19.73 -7.49 -51.88
N PRO A 19 20.67 -8.02 -51.09
CA PRO A 19 20.34 -8.64 -49.82
C PRO A 19 19.95 -7.52 -48.84
N THR A 20 18.69 -7.15 -48.82
CA THR A 20 18.11 -6.32 -47.76
C THR A 20 17.68 -7.20 -46.61
N GLY A 21 18.27 -6.94 -45.44
CA GLY A 21 17.81 -7.47 -44.16
C GLY A 21 18.90 -8.21 -43.42
N VAL A 22 19.79 -7.44 -42.79
CA VAL A 22 20.52 -7.90 -41.60
C VAL A 22 19.47 -8.50 -40.65
N PRO A 23 19.65 -9.73 -40.13
CA PRO A 23 18.71 -10.26 -39.15
C PRO A 23 18.62 -9.28 -37.99
N GLU A 24 17.40 -8.97 -37.58
CA GLU A 24 17.12 -8.10 -36.44
C GLU A 24 17.94 -8.56 -35.24
N GLN A 25 18.72 -7.63 -34.70
CA GLN A 25 19.41 -7.77 -33.44
C GLN A 25 18.33 -7.91 -32.36
N ASN A 26 17.99 -9.15 -32.04
CA ASN A 26 17.22 -9.45 -30.85
C ASN A 26 18.04 -8.96 -29.64
N ASP A 27 17.43 -8.14 -28.80
CA ASP A 27 17.97 -7.59 -27.55
C ASP A 27 18.19 -8.66 -26.45
N ASN A 28 18.53 -9.89 -26.86
CA ASN A 28 18.85 -11.05 -26.04
C ASN A 28 20.25 -11.57 -26.37
N ASP A 29 21.17 -10.69 -26.76
CA ASP A 29 22.57 -11.00 -27.05
C ASP A 29 23.38 -11.25 -25.75
N GLN A 30 22.77 -11.97 -24.81
CA GLN A 30 23.51 -12.66 -23.77
C GLN A 30 24.06 -13.93 -24.43
N LEU A 31 25.38 -14.03 -24.56
CA LEU A 31 26.07 -15.29 -24.85
C LEU A 31 25.51 -16.35 -23.90
N LYS A 32 24.60 -17.20 -24.41
CA LYS A 32 23.95 -18.18 -23.56
C LYS A 32 24.99 -19.21 -23.16
N GLN A 33 24.80 -19.77 -21.97
CA GLN A 33 25.60 -20.89 -21.49
C GLN A 33 25.73 -22.01 -22.55
N GLU A 34 24.69 -22.16 -23.37
CA GLU A 34 24.61 -23.03 -24.55
C GLU A 34 25.62 -22.68 -25.66
N ASP A 35 25.75 -21.39 -26.03
CA ASP A 35 26.69 -20.92 -27.07
C ASP A 35 28.15 -21.05 -26.60
N PHE A 36 28.39 -20.84 -25.30
CA PHE A 36 29.68 -21.09 -24.67
C PHE A 36 30.04 -22.58 -24.68
N PHE A 37 29.12 -23.48 -24.31
CA PHE A 37 29.38 -24.92 -24.35
C PHE A 37 29.59 -25.42 -25.79
N ALA A 38 28.90 -24.84 -26.77
CA ALA A 38 29.14 -25.13 -28.19
C ALA A 38 30.55 -24.71 -28.63
N LEU A 39 31.01 -23.52 -28.25
CA LEU A 39 32.36 -23.04 -28.53
C LEU A 39 33.45 -23.83 -27.79
N LEU A 40 33.21 -24.21 -26.53
CA LEU A 40 34.12 -25.03 -25.72
C LEU A 40 34.27 -26.45 -26.29
N THR A 41 33.17 -27.05 -26.76
CA THR A 41 33.17 -28.37 -27.41
C THR A 41 33.89 -28.34 -28.76
N GLN A 42 33.69 -27.26 -29.53
CA GLN A 42 34.36 -27.06 -30.81
C GLN A 42 35.87 -26.81 -30.65
N GLN A 43 36.29 -26.10 -29.60
CA GLN A 43 37.70 -25.90 -29.28
C GLN A 43 38.35 -27.20 -28.79
N LEU A 44 37.69 -27.99 -27.92
CA LEU A 44 38.18 -29.29 -27.46
C LEU A 44 38.39 -30.30 -28.60
N SER A 45 37.59 -30.24 -29.67
CA SER A 45 37.77 -31.13 -30.83
C SER A 45 38.96 -30.77 -31.73
N TYR A 46 39.52 -29.57 -31.59
CA TYR A 46 40.59 -29.03 -32.45
C TYR A 46 41.89 -28.67 -31.70
N GLN A 47 42.00 -29.00 -30.42
CA GLN A 47 43.19 -28.74 -29.60
C GLN A 47 44.27 -29.82 -29.79
N ASP A 48 45.52 -29.39 -29.88
CA ASP A 48 46.69 -30.26 -29.78
C ASP A 48 46.87 -30.71 -28.32
N PRO A 49 46.94 -32.03 -28.05
CA PRO A 49 47.00 -32.59 -26.68
C PRO A 49 48.23 -32.16 -25.87
N THR A 50 49.20 -31.49 -26.47
CA THR A 50 50.45 -31.07 -25.82
C THR A 50 50.45 -29.64 -25.28
N LYS A 51 49.40 -28.83 -25.55
CA LYS A 51 49.26 -27.46 -25.03
C LYS A 51 47.80 -27.13 -24.72
N PRO A 52 47.25 -27.59 -23.58
CA PRO A 52 45.93 -27.17 -23.15
C PRO A 52 45.96 -25.66 -22.87
N ALA A 53 45.21 -24.87 -23.63
CA ALA A 53 45.03 -23.46 -23.27
C ALA A 53 44.27 -23.35 -21.94
N ASP A 54 44.60 -22.33 -21.15
CA ASP A 54 43.96 -21.96 -19.88
C ASP A 54 42.48 -21.58 -20.10
N ASN A 55 41.61 -22.59 -20.18
CA ASN A 55 40.15 -22.42 -20.20
C ASN A 55 39.61 -21.84 -18.87
N ASP A 56 40.44 -21.80 -17.83
CA ASP A 56 40.08 -21.35 -16.48
C ASP A 56 39.62 -19.88 -16.45
N GLN A 57 40.25 -19.00 -17.24
CA GLN A 57 39.91 -17.58 -17.27
C GLN A 57 38.54 -17.33 -17.93
N MET A 58 38.21 -18.12 -18.95
CA MET A 58 36.92 -18.06 -19.66
C MET A 58 35.80 -18.67 -18.81
N ILE A 59 36.08 -19.77 -18.11
CA ILE A 59 35.16 -20.39 -17.13
C ILE A 59 34.90 -19.43 -15.96
N ALA A 60 35.93 -18.72 -15.46
CA ALA A 60 35.77 -17.72 -14.41
C ALA A 60 34.90 -16.54 -14.87
N GLN A 61 35.08 -16.07 -16.11
CA GLN A 61 34.27 -15.00 -16.69
C GLN A 61 32.81 -15.45 -16.92
N MET A 62 32.60 -16.68 -17.39
CA MET A 62 31.27 -17.27 -17.54
C MET A 62 30.57 -17.45 -16.19
N THR A 63 31.28 -17.96 -15.18
CA THR A 63 30.74 -18.10 -13.82
C THR A 63 30.33 -16.74 -13.26
N SER A 64 31.10 -15.70 -13.54
CA SER A 64 30.77 -14.32 -13.17
C SER A 64 29.50 -13.83 -13.87
N PHE A 65 29.32 -14.16 -15.16
CA PHE A 65 28.09 -13.85 -15.90
C PHE A 65 26.88 -14.63 -15.38
N SER A 66 27.00 -15.93 -15.10
CA SER A 66 25.92 -16.74 -14.51
C SER A 66 25.53 -16.27 -13.10
N MET A 67 26.49 -15.81 -12.31
CA MET A 67 26.21 -15.18 -11.02
C MET A 67 25.48 -13.84 -11.20
N ALA A 68 25.90 -13.00 -12.16
CA ALA A 68 25.24 -11.73 -12.45
C ALA A 68 23.80 -11.93 -12.96
N ASP A 69 23.58 -12.91 -13.85
CA ASP A 69 22.25 -13.28 -14.35
C ASP A 69 21.39 -13.88 -13.24
N GLY A 70 21.96 -14.72 -12.38
CA GLY A 70 21.29 -15.22 -11.18
C GLY A 70 20.84 -14.10 -10.23
N ILE A 71 21.68 -13.08 -10.01
CA ILE A 71 21.32 -11.88 -9.23
C ILE A 71 20.23 -11.06 -9.92
N SER A 72 20.32 -10.89 -11.25
CA SER A 72 19.31 -10.21 -12.04
C SER A 72 17.94 -10.89 -11.90
N GLN A 73 17.92 -12.22 -12.02
CA GLN A 73 16.71 -13.01 -11.88
C GLN A 73 16.16 -12.99 -10.44
N LEU A 74 17.03 -12.96 -9.43
CA LEU A 74 16.62 -12.75 -8.04
C LEU A 74 15.97 -11.38 -7.84
N ASN A 75 16.52 -10.31 -8.41
CA ASN A 75 15.92 -8.98 -8.34
C ASN A 75 14.54 -8.95 -9.04
N ALA A 76 14.41 -9.54 -10.23
CA ALA A 76 13.13 -9.64 -10.93
C ALA A 76 12.08 -10.42 -10.12
N ASN A 77 12.48 -11.54 -9.50
CA ASN A 77 11.62 -12.31 -8.62
C ASN A 77 11.22 -11.52 -7.37
N PHE A 78 12.14 -10.73 -6.82
CA PHE A 78 11.89 -9.88 -5.66
C PHE A 78 10.91 -8.74 -5.99
N GLU A 79 11.03 -8.11 -7.15
CA GLU A 79 10.07 -7.10 -7.63
C GLU A 79 8.67 -7.71 -7.83
N SER A 80 8.59 -8.90 -8.44
CA SER A 80 7.33 -9.64 -8.60
C SER A 80 6.69 -9.99 -7.25
N PHE A 81 7.51 -10.43 -6.29
CA PHE A 81 7.06 -10.71 -4.92
C PHE A 81 6.55 -9.43 -4.23
N ALA A 82 7.29 -8.32 -4.33
CA ALA A 82 6.88 -7.04 -3.76
C ALA A 82 5.57 -6.51 -4.38
N SER A 83 5.38 -6.71 -5.69
CA SER A 83 4.12 -6.40 -6.38
C SER A 83 2.95 -7.24 -5.88
N THR A 84 3.18 -8.54 -5.68
CA THR A 84 2.18 -9.46 -5.10
C THR A 84 1.81 -9.06 -3.68
N MET A 85 2.81 -8.72 -2.86
CA MET A 85 2.59 -8.24 -1.50
C MET A 85 1.80 -6.93 -1.46
N THR A 86 2.11 -5.99 -2.36
CA THR A 86 1.35 -4.74 -2.52
C THR A 86 -0.11 -5.00 -2.91
N SER A 87 -0.33 -5.94 -3.83
CA SER A 87 -1.68 -6.35 -4.25
C SER A 87 -2.48 -6.99 -3.12
N ASN A 88 -1.84 -7.82 -2.28
CA ASN A 88 -2.48 -8.39 -1.09
C ASN A 88 -2.85 -7.31 -0.06
N SER A 89 -1.95 -6.34 0.17
CA SER A 89 -2.25 -5.19 1.03
C SER A 89 -3.43 -4.36 0.49
N ALA A 90 -3.53 -4.20 -0.84
CA ALA A 90 -4.66 -3.55 -1.49
C ALA A 90 -5.99 -4.27 -1.23
N LEU A 91 -5.99 -5.60 -1.31
CA LEU A 91 -7.18 -6.40 -1.04
C LEU A 91 -7.62 -6.27 0.43
N GLN A 92 -6.68 -6.33 1.38
CA GLN A 92 -6.98 -6.14 2.80
C GLN A 92 -7.55 -4.74 3.06
N ALA A 93 -6.93 -3.71 2.48
CA ALA A 93 -7.39 -2.33 2.55
C ALA A 93 -8.78 -2.10 1.97
N SER A 94 -9.12 -2.77 0.87
CA SER A 94 -10.45 -2.69 0.26
C SER A 94 -11.55 -3.08 1.25
N THR A 95 -11.26 -4.04 2.14
CA THR A 95 -12.21 -4.46 3.19
C THR A 95 -12.38 -3.44 4.33
N LEU A 96 -11.53 -2.41 4.38
CA LEU A 96 -11.61 -1.34 5.38
C LEU A 96 -12.49 -0.19 4.92
N VAL A 97 -12.65 0.00 3.60
CA VAL A 97 -13.52 1.05 3.06
C VAL A 97 -14.96 0.81 3.52
N GLY A 98 -15.59 1.86 4.04
CA GLY A 98 -16.94 1.84 4.59
C GLY A 98 -17.02 1.38 6.05
N LYS A 99 -15.94 0.87 6.64
CA LYS A 99 -15.86 0.57 8.08
C LYS A 99 -15.56 1.82 8.89
N ASP A 100 -15.82 1.75 10.18
CA ASP A 100 -15.47 2.81 11.12
C ASP A 100 -14.17 2.46 11.85
N ALA A 101 -13.20 3.37 11.82
CA ALA A 101 -11.95 3.26 12.56
C ALA A 101 -11.98 4.14 13.81
N LEU A 102 -11.65 3.57 14.96
CA LEU A 102 -11.36 4.32 16.17
C LEU A 102 -9.97 4.92 16.06
N VAL A 103 -9.90 6.24 16.08
CA VAL A 103 -8.63 6.97 16.01
C VAL A 103 -8.51 7.94 17.18
N PRO A 104 -7.29 8.18 17.69
CA PRO A 104 -7.05 9.23 18.67
C PRO A 104 -7.53 10.59 18.11
N SER A 105 -8.50 11.19 18.76
CA SER A 105 -9.13 12.44 18.31
C SER A 105 -9.82 13.12 19.47
N THR A 106 -9.60 14.43 19.58
CA THR A 106 -10.31 15.32 20.50
C THR A 106 -11.55 15.95 19.86
N VAL A 107 -11.89 15.57 18.64
CA VAL A 107 -13.02 16.09 17.87
C VAL A 107 -13.95 14.95 17.48
N LEU A 108 -15.24 15.17 17.71
CA LEU A 108 -16.34 14.29 17.32
C LEU A 108 -17.10 14.92 16.16
N GLU A 109 -17.26 14.17 15.07
CA GLU A 109 -18.12 14.57 13.96
C GLU A 109 -19.56 14.20 14.31
N LEU A 110 -20.46 15.20 14.35
CA LEU A 110 -21.90 15.00 14.39
C LEU A 110 -22.46 15.02 12.97
N ARG A 111 -23.08 13.91 12.59
CA ARG A 111 -23.77 13.76 11.30
C ARG A 111 -25.27 13.93 11.48
N ASP A 112 -25.93 14.42 10.43
CA ASP A 112 -27.35 14.75 10.48
C ASP A 112 -28.21 13.55 10.90
N GLY A 113 -28.91 13.70 12.03
CA GLY A 113 -29.78 12.69 12.62
C GLY A 113 -29.10 11.39 13.05
N LYS A 114 -27.77 11.34 13.16
CA LYS A 114 -27.02 10.13 13.56
C LYS A 114 -26.35 10.30 14.92
N THR A 115 -26.29 9.19 15.66
CA THR A 115 -25.48 9.09 16.88
C THR A 115 -24.00 9.08 16.51
N SER A 116 -23.21 9.86 17.25
CA SER A 116 -21.76 9.86 17.14
C SER A 116 -21.14 9.00 18.23
N THR A 117 -20.19 8.17 17.87
CA THR A 117 -19.53 7.24 18.81
C THR A 117 -18.09 7.65 19.04
N GLY A 118 -17.67 7.63 20.31
CA GLY A 118 -16.30 7.89 20.70
C GLY A 118 -15.80 6.86 21.72
N SER A 119 -14.54 7.03 22.12
CA SER A 119 -13.93 6.24 23.18
C SER A 119 -13.08 7.12 24.08
N VAL A 120 -13.00 6.74 25.34
CA VAL A 120 -12.04 7.26 26.31
C VAL A 120 -11.00 6.16 26.55
N ALA A 121 -9.72 6.50 26.51
CA ALA A 121 -8.64 5.58 26.85
C ALA A 121 -8.21 5.82 28.30
N LEU A 122 -8.34 4.81 29.15
CA LEU A 122 -7.97 4.88 30.56
C LEU A 122 -6.74 4.00 30.83
N ASP A 123 -5.66 4.61 31.32
CA ASP A 123 -4.46 3.86 31.73
C ASP A 123 -4.62 3.18 33.09
N THR A 124 -5.57 3.66 33.90
CA THR A 124 -5.89 3.14 35.23
C THR A 124 -7.41 3.14 35.44
N SER A 125 -7.87 2.45 36.49
CA SER A 125 -9.28 2.52 36.88
C SER A 125 -9.65 3.92 37.37
N ALA A 126 -10.81 4.40 36.93
CA ALA A 126 -11.35 5.70 37.31
C ALA A 126 -12.84 5.62 37.65
N HIS A 127 -13.25 6.48 38.57
CA HIS A 127 -14.63 6.70 39.00
C HIS A 127 -15.16 8.02 38.42
N ASP A 128 -16.49 8.12 38.32
CA ASP A 128 -17.19 9.34 37.88
C ASP A 128 -16.61 9.92 36.58
N VAL A 129 -16.35 9.05 35.61
CA VAL A 129 -15.76 9.48 34.33
C VAL A 129 -16.82 10.19 33.52
N THR A 130 -16.53 11.43 33.13
CA THR A 130 -17.41 12.27 32.34
C THR A 130 -16.73 12.69 31.04
N VAL A 131 -17.53 12.76 29.97
CA VAL A 131 -17.12 13.29 28.67
C VAL A 131 -17.89 14.56 28.41
N LYS A 132 -17.18 15.69 28.34
CA LYS A 132 -17.73 17.00 27.99
C LYS A 132 -17.59 17.23 26.49
N ILE A 133 -18.70 17.55 25.85
CA ILE A 133 -18.80 17.89 24.43
C ILE A 133 -18.99 19.40 24.32
N LYS A 134 -18.16 20.04 23.50
CA LYS A 134 -18.10 21.50 23.33
C LYS A 134 -18.36 21.92 21.89
N ASN A 135 -19.08 23.02 21.72
CA ASN A 135 -19.30 23.62 20.40
C ASN A 135 -18.06 24.40 19.91
N ALA A 136 -18.14 24.98 18.71
CA ALA A 136 -17.07 25.80 18.13
C ALA A 136 -16.75 27.08 18.93
N ALA A 137 -17.67 27.55 19.77
CA ALA A 137 -17.45 28.68 20.69
C ALA A 137 -16.74 28.26 21.99
N GLY A 138 -16.53 26.95 22.20
CA GLY A 138 -15.90 26.39 23.41
C GLY A 138 -16.88 26.16 24.56
N GLU A 139 -18.17 26.38 24.35
CA GLU A 139 -19.21 26.17 25.36
C GLU A 139 -19.54 24.67 25.46
N VAL A 140 -19.68 24.18 26.69
CA VAL A 140 -20.10 22.79 26.93
C VAL A 140 -21.58 22.69 26.56
N VAL A 141 -21.88 21.91 25.53
CA VAL A 141 -23.25 21.66 25.07
C VAL A 141 -23.83 20.39 25.66
N ARG A 142 -22.98 19.44 26.05
CA ARG A 142 -23.39 18.20 26.67
C ARG A 142 -22.32 17.64 27.59
N THR A 143 -22.73 17.15 28.76
CA THR A 143 -21.90 16.30 29.62
C THR A 143 -22.47 14.89 29.64
N LEU A 144 -21.65 13.90 29.31
CA LEU A 144 -22.00 12.48 29.33
C LEU A 144 -21.30 11.82 30.52
N ASP A 145 -22.06 11.29 31.46
CA ASP A 145 -21.51 10.45 32.54
C ASP A 145 -21.42 9.00 32.07
N ILE A 146 -20.21 8.47 31.98
CA ILE A 146 -19.95 7.08 31.60
C ILE A 146 -19.65 6.20 32.83
N GLY A 147 -19.73 6.76 34.03
CA GLY A 147 -19.60 6.09 35.32
C GLY A 147 -18.19 5.62 35.63
N SER A 148 -18.09 4.59 36.47
CA SER A 148 -16.80 3.96 36.79
C SER A 148 -16.34 3.04 35.65
N LYS A 149 -15.04 3.11 35.34
CA LYS A 149 -14.39 2.31 34.30
C LYS A 149 -13.06 1.78 34.82
N THR A 150 -12.70 0.56 34.42
CA THR A 150 -11.36 0.01 34.63
C THR A 150 -10.42 0.54 33.55
N ALA A 151 -9.12 0.27 33.70
CA ALA A 151 -8.17 0.50 32.62
C ALA A 151 -8.61 -0.17 31.31
N GLY A 152 -8.38 0.50 30.18
CA GLY A 152 -8.79 0.09 28.84
C GLY A 152 -9.59 1.16 28.09
N ALA A 153 -10.13 0.77 26.94
CA ALA A 153 -10.96 1.63 26.11
C ALA A 153 -12.43 1.57 26.56
N ALA A 154 -13.00 2.70 26.94
CA ALA A 154 -14.41 2.84 27.29
C ALA A 154 -15.16 3.59 26.18
N LYS A 155 -16.06 2.89 25.48
CA LYS A 155 -16.89 3.48 24.42
C LYS A 155 -18.03 4.31 25.01
N PHE A 156 -18.40 5.37 24.31
CA PHE A 156 -19.57 6.19 24.60
C PHE A 156 -20.26 6.62 23.32
N GLU A 157 -21.53 6.99 23.44
CA GLU A 157 -22.38 7.42 22.35
C GLU A 157 -23.01 8.78 22.68
N TRP A 158 -23.12 9.64 21.68
CA TRP A 158 -23.79 10.91 21.77
C TRP A 158 -24.86 11.03 20.70
N ASP A 159 -26.09 11.33 21.12
CA ASP A 159 -27.27 11.44 20.28
C ASP A 159 -27.38 12.77 19.50
N GLY A 160 -26.35 13.62 19.59
CA GLY A 160 -26.32 14.93 18.91
C GLY A 160 -27.19 15.99 19.58
N LYS A 161 -27.63 15.78 20.83
CA LYS A 161 -28.46 16.74 21.56
C LYS A 161 -27.68 17.46 22.66
N ASP A 162 -28.12 18.67 22.97
CA ASP A 162 -27.62 19.44 24.11
C ASP A 162 -28.16 18.90 25.46
N GLU A 163 -27.79 19.55 26.57
CA GLU A 163 -28.32 19.21 27.91
C GLU A 163 -29.82 19.45 28.06
N SER A 164 -30.41 20.34 27.25
CA SER A 164 -31.86 20.60 27.24
C SER A 164 -32.64 19.63 26.34
N GLY A 165 -31.94 18.73 25.63
CA GLY A 165 -32.53 17.78 24.69
C GLY A 165 -32.83 18.36 23.31
N ASN A 166 -32.34 19.55 22.99
CA ASN A 166 -32.48 20.12 21.64
C ASN A 166 -31.44 19.49 20.70
N PRO A 167 -31.82 19.18 19.45
CA PRO A 167 -30.86 18.71 18.45
C PRO A 167 -29.90 19.84 18.07
N LEU A 168 -28.62 19.49 17.98
CA LEU A 168 -27.58 20.39 17.51
C LEU A 168 -27.34 20.23 16.01
N PRO A 169 -26.86 21.29 15.32
CA PRO A 169 -26.56 21.19 13.90
C PRO A 169 -25.40 20.22 13.63
N PRO A 170 -25.38 19.55 12.47
CA PRO A 170 -24.24 18.73 12.05
C PRO A 170 -22.94 19.55 12.04
N GLY A 171 -21.85 18.95 12.48
CA GLY A 171 -20.56 19.65 12.57
C GLY A 171 -19.58 18.97 13.51
N ASN A 172 -18.46 19.65 13.73
CA ASN A 172 -17.38 19.15 14.59
C ASN A 172 -17.52 19.71 16.00
N TYR A 173 -17.48 18.82 16.98
CA TYR A 173 -17.57 19.16 18.41
C TYR A 173 -16.32 18.70 19.14
N ALA A 174 -15.75 19.56 19.97
CA ALA A 174 -14.59 19.20 20.77
C ALA A 174 -15.00 18.33 21.96
N MET A 175 -14.17 17.36 22.32
CA MET A 175 -14.40 16.44 23.42
C MET A 175 -13.26 16.52 24.43
N THR A 176 -13.63 16.48 25.70
CA THR A 176 -12.67 16.32 26.80
C THR A 176 -13.24 15.30 27.78
N ALA A 177 -12.44 14.29 28.14
CA ALA A 177 -12.82 13.30 29.14
C ALA A 177 -12.04 13.53 30.43
N GLU A 178 -12.71 13.48 31.57
CA GLU A 178 -12.12 13.63 32.90
C GLU A 178 -12.79 12.68 33.89
N GLY A 179 -12.07 12.25 34.91
CA GLY A 179 -12.60 11.39 35.95
C GLY A 179 -11.64 11.26 37.12
N ARG A 180 -12.09 10.60 38.18
CA ARG A 180 -11.38 10.51 39.45
C ARG A 180 -10.64 9.18 39.58
N VAL A 181 -9.34 9.20 39.79
CA VAL A 181 -8.55 7.96 39.98
C VAL A 181 -8.41 7.58 41.45
N ALA A 182 -7.78 6.44 41.72
CA ALA A 182 -7.75 5.80 43.04
C ALA A 182 -7.12 6.66 44.16
N ASP A 183 -6.24 7.61 43.81
CA ASP A 183 -5.66 8.61 44.73
C ASP A 183 -6.64 9.75 45.08
N GLY A 184 -7.80 9.77 44.43
CA GLY A 184 -8.83 10.77 44.58
C GLY A 184 -8.62 12.03 43.72
N GLU A 185 -7.57 12.10 42.92
CA GLU A 185 -7.27 13.18 41.99
C GLU A 185 -8.13 13.09 40.73
N TYR A 186 -8.49 14.25 40.18
CA TYR A 186 -9.15 14.33 38.88
C TYR A 186 -8.10 14.42 37.78
N MET A 187 -8.16 13.51 36.82
CA MET A 187 -7.28 13.51 35.65
C MET A 187 -8.08 13.57 34.36
N SER A 188 -7.46 14.14 33.32
CA SER A 188 -7.98 14.08 31.95
C SER A 188 -7.50 12.81 31.26
N PHE A 189 -8.38 12.22 30.44
CA PHE A 189 -8.11 11.00 29.69
C PHE A 189 -8.06 11.30 28.19
N PRO A 190 -7.17 10.64 27.42
CA PRO A 190 -7.20 10.70 25.97
C PRO A 190 -8.54 10.23 25.41
N THR A 191 -8.99 10.89 24.35
CA THR A 191 -10.23 10.56 23.65
C THR A 191 -9.93 10.09 22.23
N GLY A 192 -10.87 9.31 21.69
CA GLY A 192 -10.88 8.88 20.30
C GLY A 192 -12.28 8.98 19.73
N ALA A 193 -12.36 9.09 18.41
CA ALA A 193 -13.62 9.13 17.67
C ALA A 193 -13.65 7.99 16.64
N PHE A 194 -14.83 7.41 16.44
CA PHE A 194 -15.07 6.51 15.32
C PHE A 194 -15.28 7.35 14.06
N LEU A 195 -14.42 7.15 13.07
CA LEU A 195 -14.47 7.83 11.79
C LEU A 195 -14.69 6.83 10.68
N ASN A 196 -15.63 7.15 9.80
CA ASN A 196 -15.87 6.34 8.62
C ASN A 196 -14.73 6.44 7.62
N ILE A 197 -14.25 5.29 7.15
CA ILE A 197 -13.17 5.18 6.17
C ILE A 197 -13.77 5.32 4.77
N SER A 198 -13.58 6.48 4.15
CA SER A 198 -14.07 6.76 2.79
C SER A 198 -13.23 6.10 1.70
N SER A 199 -11.91 6.04 1.90
CA SER A 199 -11.00 5.38 0.96
C SER A 199 -9.69 5.01 1.63
N VAL A 200 -8.87 4.21 0.95
CA VAL A 200 -7.53 3.83 1.40
C VAL A 200 -6.51 4.15 0.31
N SER A 201 -5.40 4.75 0.71
CA SER A 201 -4.23 4.97 -0.12
C SER A 201 -3.13 3.96 0.21
N LEU A 202 -2.57 3.36 -0.84
CA LEU A 202 -1.58 2.27 -0.74
C LEU A 202 -0.13 2.74 -0.88
N LYS A 203 0.06 4.00 -1.29
CA LYS A 203 1.37 4.60 -1.59
C LYS A 203 1.72 5.73 -0.61
N GLY A 204 1.29 5.61 0.64
CA GLY A 204 1.73 6.55 1.68
C GLY A 204 3.21 6.34 1.99
N THR A 205 3.90 7.42 2.39
CA THR A 205 5.30 7.38 2.84
C THR A 205 5.52 6.37 3.98
N HIS A 206 4.48 6.07 4.75
CA HIS A 206 4.48 5.13 5.89
C HIS A 206 3.60 3.89 5.65
N GLY A 207 3.30 3.55 4.39
CA GLY A 207 2.45 2.42 4.02
C GLY A 207 0.99 2.81 3.82
N LEU A 208 0.08 2.05 4.45
CA LEU A 208 -1.36 2.18 4.23
C LEU A 208 -1.92 3.41 4.96
N VAL A 209 -2.62 4.27 4.23
CA VAL A 209 -3.25 5.48 4.77
C VAL A 209 -4.76 5.40 4.57
N LEU A 210 -5.52 5.56 5.64
CA LEU A 210 -6.97 5.63 5.64
C LEU A 210 -7.40 7.08 5.44
N ASN A 211 -8.30 7.33 4.49
CA ASN A 211 -8.89 8.65 4.30
C ASN A 211 -10.28 8.64 4.90
N THR A 212 -10.49 9.50 5.89
CA THR A 212 -11.76 9.69 6.60
C THR A 212 -12.32 11.09 6.30
N GLY A 213 -13.56 11.36 6.71
CA GLY A 213 -14.13 12.70 6.65
C GLY A 213 -13.33 13.77 7.39
N ALA A 214 -12.56 13.37 8.42
CA ALA A 214 -11.71 14.27 9.20
C ALA A 214 -10.29 14.43 8.62
N GLY A 215 -9.93 13.65 7.58
CA GLY A 215 -8.61 13.69 6.96
C GLY A 215 -7.95 12.31 6.82
N SER A 216 -6.69 12.32 6.43
CA SER A 216 -5.86 11.13 6.21
C SER A 216 -5.15 10.69 7.50
N ILE A 217 -5.28 9.42 7.86
CA ILE A 217 -4.75 8.81 9.08
C ILE A 217 -3.96 7.55 8.71
N ASN A 218 -2.80 7.31 9.32
CA ASN A 218 -2.06 6.08 9.06
C ASN A 218 -2.78 4.89 9.70
N LEU A 219 -2.75 3.72 9.06
CA LEU A 219 -3.33 2.51 9.65
C LEU A 219 -2.68 2.16 11.00
N SER A 220 -1.41 2.51 11.21
CA SER A 220 -0.70 2.30 12.49
C SER A 220 -1.30 3.06 13.67
N ASP A 221 -2.01 4.16 13.40
CA ASP A 221 -2.55 5.05 14.42
C ASP A 221 -4.00 4.66 14.78
N VAL A 222 -4.56 3.67 14.08
CA VAL A 222 -5.90 3.14 14.32
C VAL A 222 -5.86 2.19 15.50
N VAL A 223 -6.74 2.44 16.47
CA VAL A 223 -6.85 1.62 17.68
C VAL A 223 -7.78 0.44 17.47
N GLU A 224 -8.87 0.62 16.72
CA GLU A 224 -9.89 -0.41 16.48
C GLU A 224 -10.57 -0.19 15.11
N ILE A 225 -11.04 -1.26 14.47
CA ILE A 225 -11.91 -1.19 13.28
C ILE A 225 -13.22 -1.91 13.59
N ALA A 226 -14.33 -1.20 13.47
CA ALA A 226 -15.70 -1.70 13.69
C ALA A 226 -16.50 -1.72 12.38
N GLN A 227 -17.67 -2.36 12.39
CA GLN A 227 -18.61 -2.25 11.27
C GLN A 227 -19.17 -0.82 11.22
N GLY A 228 -19.24 -0.24 10.02
CA GLY A 228 -19.84 1.06 9.77
C GLY A 228 -21.31 0.99 9.35
#